data_AF-A0A0B5BIR1-F1
#
_entry.id   AF-A0A0B5BIR1-F1
#
_cell.length_a   1.000
_cell.length_b   1.000
_cell.length_c   1.000
_cell.angle_alpha   90.00
_cell.angle_beta   90.00
_cell.angle_gamma   90.00
#
_symmetry.space_group_name_H-M   'P 1'
#
loop_
_entity.id
_entity.type
_entity.pdbx_description
1 polymer ?
#
loop_
_entity_poly.entity_id
_entity_poly.type
_entity_poly.pdbx_seq_one_letter_code
_entity_poly.pdbx_strand_id
1 'polypeptide(L)'
;MMHKQGFQLQQVLNYRKEVEKVRKVEFATAKREFESATELLDRHEAEADRARVEYNNKQAAGITASELQMYGDFFLRKRSDIQSQRLQVDTLGREMTEKREVLLDAAKEKKALELLKEKQMLAFRREMAAKERAFLEELAVQKKVAR
;
A
#
# COMPACT_ATOMS: atom_id res chain seq x y z
N MET A 1 31.01 -29.49 -16.88
CA MET A 1 29.92 -29.43 -15.87
C MET A 1 29.09 -28.17 -16.10
N MET A 2 27.82 -28.30 -16.49
CA MET A 2 26.90 -27.17 -16.63
C MET A 2 26.44 -26.74 -15.24
N HIS A 3 27.04 -25.69 -14.67
CA HIS A 3 26.45 -25.08 -13.50
C HIS A 3 25.13 -24.44 -13.91
N LYS A 4 24.06 -24.90 -13.27
CA LYS A 4 22.72 -24.32 -13.30
C LYS A 4 22.85 -22.91 -12.72
N GLN A 5 23.30 -21.93 -13.50
CA GLN A 5 23.57 -20.57 -13.02
C GLN A 5 22.25 -19.85 -12.77
N GLY A 6 21.60 -20.23 -11.65
CA GLY A 6 20.54 -19.44 -11.07
C GLY A 6 21.11 -18.09 -10.64
N PHE A 7 20.25 -17.07 -10.64
CA PHE A 7 20.59 -15.76 -10.09
C PHE A 7 21.08 -15.93 -8.65
N GLN A 8 22.32 -15.51 -8.35
CA GLN A 8 22.95 -15.75 -7.05
C GLN A 8 22.14 -15.19 -5.88
N LEU A 9 21.40 -14.10 -6.11
CA LEU A 9 20.55 -13.46 -5.11
C LEU A 9 19.07 -13.90 -5.20
N GLN A 10 18.78 -15.08 -5.78
CA GLN A 10 17.41 -15.56 -5.93
C GLN A 10 16.68 -15.73 -4.59
N GLN A 11 17.37 -16.22 -3.55
CA GLN A 11 16.78 -16.32 -2.21
C GLN A 11 16.48 -14.94 -1.62
N VAL A 12 17.38 -13.98 -1.78
CA VAL A 12 17.17 -12.59 -1.33
C VAL A 12 15.99 -11.95 -2.06
N LEU A 13 15.88 -12.16 -3.38
CA LEU A 13 14.74 -11.68 -4.16
C LEU A 13 13.42 -12.30 -3.70
N ASN A 14 13.40 -13.60 -3.39
CA ASN A 14 12.20 -14.26 -2.86
C ASN A 14 11.81 -13.69 -1.50
N TYR A 15 12.78 -13.49 -0.61
CA TYR A 15 12.54 -12.85 0.68
C TYR A 15 11.96 -11.44 0.52
N ARG A 16 12.53 -10.60 -0.36
CA ARG A 16 12.01 -9.25 -0.61
C ARG A 16 10.59 -9.25 -1.20
N LYS A 17 10.22 -10.26 -2.00
CA LYS A 17 8.84 -10.45 -2.46
C LYS A 17 7.87 -10.75 -1.33
N GLU A 18 8.26 -11.63 -0.40
CA GLU A 18 7.43 -11.92 0.78
C GLU A 18 7.32 -10.71 1.71
N VAL A 19 8.41 -9.95 1.90
CA VAL A 19 8.37 -8.69 2.66
C VAL A 19 7.39 -7.70 2.03
N GLU A 20 7.49 -7.44 0.72
CA GLU A 20 6.53 -6.55 0.01
C GLU A 20 5.09 -7.04 0.18
N LYS A 21 4.85 -8.35 0.09
CA LYS A 21 3.51 -8.95 0.28
C LYS A 21 2.98 -8.69 1.68
N VAL A 22 3.79 -8.87 2.73
CA VAL A 22 3.40 -8.56 4.11
C VAL A 22 3.06 -7.07 4.25
N ARG A 23 3.91 -6.17 3.72
CA ARG A 23 3.66 -4.72 3.78
C ARG A 23 2.40 -4.29 3.03
N LYS A 24 2.04 -4.98 1.94
CA LYS A 24 0.76 -4.77 1.25
C LYS A 24 -0.44 -5.08 2.13
N VAL A 25 -0.38 -6.19 2.87
CA VAL A 25 -1.46 -6.57 3.80
C VAL A 25 -1.56 -5.57 4.94
N GLU A 26 -0.43 -5.17 5.54
CA GLU A 26 -0.41 -4.16 6.61
C GLU A 26 -1.02 -2.83 6.15
N PHE A 27 -0.60 -2.33 4.98
CA PHE A 27 -1.18 -1.12 4.40
C PHE A 27 -2.67 -1.27 4.11
N ALA A 28 -3.10 -2.40 3.56
CA ALA A 28 -4.51 -2.64 3.26
C ALA A 28 -5.38 -2.72 4.54
N THR A 29 -4.83 -3.17 5.66
CA THR A 29 -5.51 -3.15 6.95
C THR A 29 -5.60 -1.72 7.49
N ALA A 30 -4.48 -0.99 7.58
CA ALA A 30 -4.49 0.39 8.07
C ALA A 30 -5.39 1.30 7.23
N LYS A 31 -5.42 1.12 5.91
CA LYS A 31 -6.32 1.85 5.00
C LYS A 31 -7.80 1.58 5.32
N ARG A 32 -8.18 0.32 5.55
CA ARG A 32 -9.57 -0.04 5.89
C ARG A 32 -9.99 0.54 7.24
N GLU A 33 -9.09 0.53 8.22
CA GLU A 33 -9.35 1.12 9.54
C GLU A 33 -9.52 2.64 9.45
N PHE A 34 -8.67 3.33 8.70
CA PHE A 34 -8.79 4.76 8.42
C PHE A 34 -10.11 5.11 7.70
N GLU A 35 -10.47 4.35 6.66
CA GLU A 35 -11.72 4.54 5.92
C GLU A 35 -12.93 4.34 6.84
N SER A 36 -12.94 3.26 7.63
CA SER A 36 -14.02 2.98 8.58
C SER A 36 -14.18 4.07 9.64
N ALA A 37 -13.06 4.59 10.16
CA ALA A 37 -13.08 5.68 11.12
C ALA A 37 -13.57 7.00 10.51
N THR A 38 -13.25 7.26 9.24
CA THR A 38 -13.71 8.43 8.50
C THR A 38 -15.22 8.34 8.25
N GLU A 39 -15.72 7.19 7.80
CA GLU A 39 -17.16 6.96 7.63
C GLU A 39 -17.94 7.10 8.94
N LEU A 40 -17.36 6.70 10.08
CA LEU A 40 -17.98 6.91 11.39
C LEU A 40 -18.02 8.40 11.76
N LEU A 41 -16.95 9.15 11.49
CA LEU A 41 -16.92 10.59 11.70
C LEU A 41 -18.01 11.30 10.88
N ASP A 42 -18.09 11.01 9.58
CA ASP A 42 -19.08 11.59 8.67
C ASP A 42 -20.51 11.32 9.17
N ARG A 43 -20.77 10.11 9.67
CA ARG A 43 -22.07 9.76 10.26
C ARG A 43 -22.37 10.58 11.51
N HIS A 44 -21.40 10.78 12.39
CA HIS A 44 -21.59 11.58 13.60
C HIS A 44 -21.84 13.06 13.28
N GLU A 45 -21.12 13.63 12.32
CA GLU A 45 -21.31 15.01 11.87
C GLU A 45 -22.69 15.17 11.21
N ALA A 46 -23.08 14.26 10.32
CA ALA A 46 -24.40 14.28 9.67
C ALA A 46 -25.56 14.11 10.66
N GLU A 47 -25.38 13.35 11.75
CA GLU A 47 -26.38 13.24 12.82
C GLU A 47 -26.46 14.52 13.65
N ALA A 48 -25.33 15.15 13.96
CA ALA A 48 -25.30 16.44 14.66
C ALA A 48 -25.99 17.54 13.83
N ASP A 49 -25.76 17.59 12.53
CA ASP A 49 -26.40 18.55 11.63
C ASP A 49 -27.91 18.33 11.53
N ARG A 50 -28.35 17.07 11.40
CA ARG A 50 -29.78 16.73 11.43
C ARG A 50 -30.45 17.17 12.73
N ALA A 51 -29.83 16.87 13.87
CA ALA A 51 -30.34 17.28 15.18
C ALA A 51 -30.37 18.81 15.32
N ARG A 52 -29.40 19.52 14.73
CA ARG A 52 -29.37 20.99 14.72
C ARG A 52 -30.51 21.59 13.90
N VAL A 53 -30.82 21.03 12.74
CA VAL A 53 -31.98 21.44 11.93
C VAL A 53 -33.28 21.19 12.69
N GLU A 54 -33.44 20.02 13.29
CA GLU A 54 -34.61 19.67 14.09
C GLU A 54 -34.79 20.61 15.29
N TYR A 55 -33.70 20.88 16.03
CA TYR A 55 -33.68 21.81 17.14
C TYR A 55 -34.14 23.22 16.74
N ASN A 56 -33.62 23.75 15.63
CA ASN A 56 -33.99 25.07 15.13
C ASN A 56 -35.49 25.14 14.77
N ASN A 57 -36.02 24.10 14.12
CA ASN A 57 -37.43 24.02 13.78
C ASN A 57 -38.33 24.00 15.02
N LYS A 58 -37.96 23.20 16.04
CA LYS A 58 -38.69 23.16 17.32
C LYS A 58 -38.60 24.47 18.08
N GLN A 59 -37.44 25.13 18.06
CA GLN A 59 -37.27 26.42 18.71
C GLN A 59 -38.18 27.48 18.09
N ALA A 60 -38.33 27.48 16.76
CA ALA A 60 -39.25 28.38 16.05
C ALA A 60 -40.74 28.07 16.33
N ALA A 61 -41.10 26.80 16.52
CA ALA A 61 -42.46 26.37 16.83
C ALA A 61 -42.86 26.52 18.32
N GLY A 62 -41.89 26.79 19.20
CA GLY A 62 -42.05 26.77 20.64
C GLY A 62 -41.52 25.47 21.24
N ILE A 63 -40.42 25.57 21.98
CA ILE A 63 -39.74 24.45 22.62
C ILE A 63 -39.93 24.46 24.13
N THR A 64 -40.15 23.30 24.73
CA THR A 64 -40.25 23.19 26.19
C THR A 64 -38.86 23.23 26.85
N ALA A 65 -38.80 23.60 28.13
CA ALA A 65 -37.54 23.60 28.89
C ALA A 65 -36.91 22.19 28.95
N SER A 66 -37.73 21.14 29.07
CA SER A 66 -37.27 19.75 29.08
C SER A 66 -36.64 19.34 27.75
N GLU A 67 -37.24 19.71 26.62
CA GLU A 67 -36.67 19.43 25.30
C GLU A 67 -35.37 20.22 25.08
N LEU A 68 -35.34 21.49 25.49
CA LEU A 68 -34.14 22.33 25.40
C LEU A 68 -32.96 21.69 26.16
N GLN A 69 -33.21 21.18 27.37
CA GLN A 69 -32.20 20.47 28.15
C GLN A 69 -31.75 19.18 27.44
N MET A 70 -32.69 18.39 26.90
CA MET A 70 -32.38 17.17 26.17
C MET A 70 -31.48 17.41 24.95
N TYR A 71 -31.75 18.44 24.14
CA TYR A 71 -30.88 18.81 23.02
C TYR A 71 -29.52 19.32 23.50
N GLY A 72 -29.47 20.11 24.59
CA GLY A 72 -28.22 20.55 25.19
C GLY A 72 -27.31 19.37 25.58
N ASP A 73 -27.87 18.40 26.29
CA ASP A 73 -27.15 17.18 26.70
C ASP A 73 -26.74 16.31 25.51
N PHE A 74 -27.58 16.25 24.47
CA PHE A 74 -27.24 15.57 23.22
C PHE A 74 -26.06 16.25 22.53
N PHE A 75 -26.11 17.56 22.28
CA PHE A 75 -25.04 18.27 21.56
C PHE A 75 -23.73 18.26 22.33
N LEU A 76 -23.78 18.33 23.66
CA LEU A 76 -22.57 18.24 24.49
C LEU A 76 -21.87 16.89 24.31
N ARG A 77 -22.62 15.79 24.41
CA ARG A 77 -22.10 14.43 24.18
C ARG A 77 -21.63 14.26 22.75
N LYS A 78 -22.45 14.64 21.77
CA LYS A 78 -22.15 14.48 20.35
C LYS A 78 -20.88 15.23 19.94
N ARG A 79 -20.66 16.43 20.49
CA ARG A 79 -19.43 17.19 20.26
C ARG A 79 -18.20 16.45 20.81
N SER A 80 -18.30 15.86 21.99
CA SER A 80 -17.22 15.03 22.56
C SER A 80 -16.92 13.82 21.68
N ASP A 81 -17.96 13.12 21.21
CA ASP A 81 -17.82 11.95 20.33
C ASP A 81 -17.14 12.33 19.01
N ILE A 82 -17.58 13.42 18.37
CA ILE A 82 -16.97 13.94 17.13
C ILE A 82 -15.50 14.31 17.36
N GLN A 83 -15.17 14.98 18.48
CA GLN A 83 -13.78 15.33 18.79
C GLN A 83 -12.91 14.09 18.98
N SER A 84 -13.38 13.10 19.73
CA SER A 84 -12.68 11.82 19.90
C SER A 84 -12.49 11.11 18.56
N GLN A 85 -13.53 11.06 17.73
CA GLN A 85 -13.48 10.41 16.43
C GLN A 85 -12.51 11.12 15.47
N ARG A 86 -12.45 12.46 15.48
CA ARG A 86 -11.47 13.23 14.69
C ARG A 86 -10.02 12.90 15.07
N LEU A 87 -9.73 12.76 16.37
CA LEU A 87 -8.41 12.35 16.84
C LEU A 87 -8.06 10.92 16.37
N GLN A 88 -9.04 10.03 16.38
CA GLN A 88 -8.86 8.67 15.87
C GLN A 88 -8.58 8.65 14.36
N VAL A 89 -9.34 9.41 13.57
CA VAL A 89 -9.13 9.55 12.11
C VAL A 89 -7.74 10.09 11.81
N ASP A 90 -7.29 11.14 12.51
CA ASP A 90 -5.95 11.69 12.34
C ASP A 90 -4.85 10.67 12.70
N THR A 91 -5.03 9.94 13.81
CA THR A 91 -4.09 8.89 14.23
C THR A 91 -3.98 7.78 13.18
N LEU A 92 -5.11 7.24 12.73
CA LEU A 92 -5.15 6.18 11.72
C LEU A 92 -4.67 6.68 10.34
N GLY A 93 -4.89 7.96 10.03
CA GLY A 93 -4.39 8.58 8.80
C GLY A 93 -2.86 8.64 8.78
N ARG A 94 -2.24 8.97 9.91
CA ARG A 94 -0.78 8.92 10.07
C ARG A 94 -0.26 7.50 9.96
N GLU A 95 -0.88 6.54 10.64
CA GLU A 95 -0.49 5.13 10.55
C GLU A 95 -0.59 4.60 9.11
N MET A 96 -1.71 4.87 8.42
CA MET A 96 -1.89 4.50 7.01
C MET A 96 -0.78 5.08 6.14
N THR A 97 -0.39 6.33 6.38
CA THR A 97 0.68 7.01 5.65
C THR A 97 2.04 6.36 5.91
N GLU A 98 2.36 6.06 7.17
CA GLU A 98 3.58 5.34 7.54
C GLU A 98 3.66 3.96 6.87
N LYS A 99 2.58 3.17 6.92
CA LYS A 99 2.53 1.85 6.26
C LYS A 99 2.68 1.97 4.74
N ARG A 100 2.14 3.04 4.15
CA ARG A 100 2.30 3.31 2.71
C ARG A 100 3.76 3.56 2.34
N GLU A 101 4.48 4.37 3.11
CA GLU A 101 5.90 4.65 2.86
C GLU A 101 6.75 3.38 3.02
N VAL A 102 6.50 2.59 4.07
CA VAL A 102 7.17 1.29 4.27
C VAL A 102 6.92 0.33 3.10
N LEU A 103 5.70 0.28 2.57
CA LEU A 103 5.39 -0.51 1.38
C LEU A 103 6.13 -0.01 0.14
N LEU A 104 6.19 1.31 -0.08
CA LEU A 104 6.92 1.89 -1.21
C LEU A 104 8.39 1.53 -1.17
N ASP A 105 9.02 1.59 -0.01
CA ASP A 105 10.42 1.23 0.13
C ASP A 105 10.66 -0.27 -0.10
N ALA A 106 9.82 -1.15 0.45
CA ALA A 106 9.89 -2.58 0.16
C ALA A 106 9.73 -2.89 -1.34
N ALA A 107 8.84 -2.16 -2.03
CA ALA A 107 8.64 -2.29 -3.48
C ALA A 107 9.86 -1.82 -4.28
N LYS A 108 10.51 -0.72 -3.88
CA LYS A 108 11.75 -0.22 -4.49
C LYS A 108 12.89 -1.23 -4.36
N GLU A 109 13.10 -1.75 -3.14
CA GLU A 109 14.14 -2.75 -2.87
C GLU A 109 13.96 -4.03 -3.69
N LYS A 110 12.73 -4.56 -3.76
CA LYS A 110 12.42 -5.70 -4.63
C LYS A 110 12.72 -5.36 -6.09
N LYS A 111 12.27 -4.20 -6.57
CA LYS A 111 12.44 -3.80 -7.98
C LYS A 111 13.91 -3.69 -8.37
N ALA A 112 14.77 -3.21 -7.47
CA ALA A 112 16.21 -3.15 -7.70
C ALA A 112 16.81 -4.54 -7.96
N LEU A 113 16.42 -5.56 -7.18
CA LEU A 113 16.87 -6.94 -7.38
C LEU A 113 16.31 -7.59 -8.65
N GLU A 114 15.05 -7.28 -9.01
CA GLU A 114 14.46 -7.76 -10.27
C GLU A 114 15.23 -7.21 -11.47
N LEU A 115 15.52 -5.90 -11.47
CA LEU A 115 16.32 -5.26 -12.53
C LEU A 115 17.74 -5.83 -12.60
N LEU A 116 18.37 -6.10 -11.45
CA LEU A 116 19.69 -6.75 -11.42
C LEU A 116 19.65 -8.14 -12.05
N LYS A 117 18.64 -8.95 -11.71
CA LYS A 117 18.43 -10.28 -12.29
C LYS A 117 18.23 -10.21 -13.80
N GLU A 118 17.39 -9.29 -14.28
CA GLU A 118 17.14 -9.08 -15.71
C GLU A 118 18.43 -8.73 -16.46
N LYS A 119 19.23 -7.81 -15.93
CA LYS A 119 20.53 -7.42 -16.52
C LYS A 119 21.51 -8.60 -16.59
N GLN A 120 21.62 -9.40 -15.52
CA GLN A 120 22.50 -10.57 -15.51
C GLN A 120 22.04 -11.64 -16.51
N MET A 121 20.74 -11.91 -16.60
CA MET A 121 20.21 -12.85 -17.58
C MET A 121 20.47 -12.38 -19.02
N LEU A 122 20.35 -11.08 -19.30
CA LEU A 122 20.65 -10.53 -20.60
C LEU A 122 22.14 -10.66 -20.95
N ALA A 123 23.03 -10.35 -20.00
CA ALA A 123 24.47 -10.50 -20.18
C ALA A 123 24.87 -11.96 -20.46
N PHE A 124 24.32 -12.89 -19.68
CA PHE A 124 24.56 -14.32 -19.87
C PHE A 124 24.10 -14.80 -21.26
N ARG A 125 22.91 -14.39 -21.72
CA ARG A 125 22.42 -14.74 -23.06
C ARG A 125 23.33 -14.21 -24.16
N ARG A 126 23.83 -12.98 -24.01
CA ARG A 126 24.78 -12.37 -24.97
C ARG A 126 26.10 -13.14 -25.01
N GLU A 127 26.63 -13.52 -23.85
CA GLU A 127 27.87 -14.30 -23.75
C GLU A 127 27.72 -15.69 -24.38
N MET A 128 26.61 -16.38 -24.11
CA MET A 128 26.33 -17.69 -24.71
C MET A 128 26.19 -17.60 -26.23
N ALA A 129 25.50 -16.58 -26.75
CA ALA A 129 25.39 -16.35 -28.19
C ALA A 129 26.75 -16.04 -28.84
N ALA A 130 27.63 -15.29 -28.15
CA ALA A 130 28.98 -15.01 -28.64
C ALA A 130 29.84 -16.28 -28.68
N LYS A 131 29.78 -17.12 -27.63
CA LYS A 131 30.47 -18.42 -27.57
C LYS A 131 30.00 -19.37 -28.67
N GLU A 132 28.69 -19.42 -28.92
CA GLU A 132 28.10 -20.24 -29.99
C GLU A 132 28.57 -19.79 -31.38
N ARG A 133 28.58 -18.47 -31.64
CA ARG A 133 29.12 -17.93 -32.90
C ARG A 133 30.59 -18.28 -33.11
N ALA A 134 31.43 -18.06 -32.10
CA ALA A 134 32.86 -18.38 -32.16
C ALA A 134 33.11 -19.87 -32.44
N PHE A 135 32.33 -20.75 -31.81
CA PHE A 135 32.41 -22.19 -32.05
C PHE A 135 32.01 -22.58 -33.48
N LEU A 136 30.94 -21.97 -34.03
CA LEU A 136 30.52 -22.20 -35.42
C LEU A 136 31.56 -21.71 -36.44
N GLU A 137 32.20 -20.56 -36.17
CA GLU A 137 33.29 -20.04 -36.99
C GLU A 137 34.48 -21.01 -37.00
N GLU A 138 34.88 -21.52 -35.83
CA GLU A 138 35.97 -22.50 -35.72
C GLU A 138 35.68 -23.78 -36.53
N LEU A 139 34.46 -24.32 -36.42
CA LEU A 139 34.02 -25.47 -37.20
C LEU A 139 34.04 -25.20 -38.71
N ALA A 140 33.62 -24.01 -39.14
CA ALA A 140 33.61 -23.61 -40.55
C ALA A 140 35.04 -23.50 -41.11
N VAL A 141 36.00 -23.01 -40.33
CA VAL A 141 37.42 -22.95 -40.70
C VAL A 141 38.00 -24.36 -40.83
N GLN A 142 37.79 -25.24 -39.85
CA GLN A 142 38.30 -26.62 -39.91
C GLN A 142 37.76 -27.38 -41.13
N LYS A 143 36.47 -27.18 -41.47
CA LYS A 143 35.85 -27.83 -42.63
C LYS A 143 36.35 -27.31 -43.98
N LYS A 144 36.86 -26.08 -44.05
CA LYS A 144 37.50 -25.50 -45.26
C LYS A 144 38.94 -25.99 -45.46
N VAL A 145 39.66 -26.31 -44.40
CA VAL A 145 41.06 -26.78 -44.48
C VAL A 145 41.15 -28.28 -44.77
N ALA A 146 40.10 -29.06 -44.47
CA ALA A 146 40.00 -30.49 -44.77
C ALA A 146 39.52 -30.82 -46.21
N ARG A 147 39.42 -29.82 -47.10
CA ARG A 147 39.08 -29.95 -48.52
C ARG A 147 40.25 -29.48 -49.37
#